data_AF-A0A2V1B3P1-F1
#
_entry.id   AF-A0A2V1B3P1-F1
#
_cell.length_a   1.000
_cell.length_b   1.000
_cell.length_c   1.000
_cell.angle_alpha   90.00
_cell.angle_beta   90.00
_cell.angle_gamma   90.00
#
_symmetry.space_group_name_H-M   'P 1'
#
loop_
_entity.id
_entity.type
_entity.pdbx_description
1 polymer ?
#
loop_
_entity_poly.entity_id
_entity_poly.type
_entity_poly.pdbx_seq_one_letter_code
_entity_poly.pdbx_strand_id
1 'polypeptide(L)'
;YILVNFNLIQIYVFINRSFANNKNLSLQIRFVLVIESETKRSTGFTFSNNIIYTSFIKYKKVTRAVLASELYIIITGVNILISLATTANIITNKLGFPRLLTVVCTDSFSFYKYIIKLGIIKEKRLIINIIIIR
;
A
#
# COMPACT_ATOMS: atom_id res chain seq x y z
N TYR A 1 13.70 -4.12 -17.97
CA TYR A 1 12.60 -3.17 -17.75
C TYR A 1 11.68 -3.20 -18.96
N ILE A 2 10.38 -3.42 -18.75
CA ILE A 2 9.38 -3.48 -19.83
C ILE A 2 8.83 -2.07 -20.07
N LEU A 3 8.57 -1.71 -21.32
CA LEU A 3 7.94 -0.44 -21.69
C LEU A 3 6.50 -0.40 -21.14
N VAL A 4 6.20 0.63 -20.36
CA VAL A 4 4.89 0.81 -19.70
C VAL A 4 4.16 1.98 -20.36
N ASN A 5 2.90 1.79 -20.74
CA ASN A 5 2.10 2.84 -21.36
C ASN A 5 1.50 3.77 -20.30
N PHE A 6 2.06 4.97 -20.17
CA PHE A 6 1.67 5.99 -19.19
C PHE A 6 0.19 6.41 -19.23
N ASN A 7 -0.52 6.23 -20.34
CA ASN A 7 -1.96 6.54 -20.40
C ASN A 7 -2.83 5.56 -19.60
N LEU A 8 -2.35 4.34 -19.36
CA LEU A 8 -3.07 3.28 -18.67
C LEU A 8 -2.32 2.80 -17.41
N ILE A 9 -1.40 3.61 -16.88
CA ILE A 9 -0.63 3.23 -15.70
C ILE A 9 -1.47 3.30 -14.44
N GLN A 10 -1.36 2.24 -13.66
CA GLN A 10 -1.82 2.18 -12.29
C GLN A 10 -0.64 1.85 -11.37
N ILE A 11 -0.66 2.45 -10.19
CA ILE A 11 0.32 2.20 -9.13
C ILE A 11 -0.32 1.26 -8.12
N TYR A 12 0.24 0.08 -7.98
CA TYR A 12 -0.13 -0.90 -6.98
C TYR A 12 0.88 -0.92 -5.84
N VAL A 13 0.39 -0.88 -4.61
CA VAL A 13 1.22 -1.10 -3.41
C VAL A 13 0.69 -2.31 -2.66
N PHE A 14 1.54 -3.32 -2.60
CA PHE A 14 1.32 -4.51 -1.79
C PHE A 14 1.94 -4.30 -0.42
N ILE A 15 1.10 -4.28 0.61
CA ILE A 15 1.51 -4.18 2.01
C ILE A 15 1.26 -5.53 2.66
N ASN A 16 2.33 -6.18 3.10
CA ASN A 16 2.27 -7.43 3.84
C ASN A 16 3.03 -7.31 5.16
N ARG A 17 2.47 -7.89 6.22
CA ARG A 17 3.13 -8.09 7.50
C ARG A 17 3.52 -9.55 7.67
N SER A 18 4.81 -9.81 7.83
CA SER A 18 5.31 -11.10 8.30
C SER A 18 5.72 -11.02 9.77
N PHE A 19 5.17 -11.92 10.59
CA PHE A 19 5.75 -12.21 11.90
C PHE A 19 6.98 -13.09 11.68
N ALA A 20 8.16 -12.51 11.82
CA ALA A 20 9.34 -13.34 11.98
C ALA A 20 9.30 -13.90 13.41
N ASN A 21 9.27 -15.23 13.56
CA ASN A 21 9.30 -15.93 14.86
C ASN A 21 10.70 -15.80 15.50
N ASN A 22 11.19 -14.58 15.60
CA ASN A 22 12.48 -14.22 16.15
C ASN A 22 12.32 -14.15 17.67
N LYS A 23 13.34 -14.60 18.43
CA LYS A 23 13.38 -14.48 19.91
C LYS A 23 13.00 -13.09 20.42
N ASN A 24 13.29 -12.05 19.63
CA ASN A 24 13.06 -10.64 19.99
C ASN A 24 11.64 -10.14 19.62
N LEU A 25 10.74 -11.04 19.19
CA LEU A 25 9.35 -10.76 18.80
C LEU A 25 9.19 -9.66 17.72
N SER A 26 10.23 -9.37 16.94
CA SER A 26 10.24 -8.28 15.97
C SER A 26 9.20 -8.47 14.86
N LEU A 27 8.55 -7.38 14.47
CA LEU A 27 7.69 -7.33 13.31
C LEU A 27 8.51 -7.02 12.06
N GLN A 28 8.19 -7.68 10.95
CA GLN A 28 8.73 -7.32 9.64
C GLN A 28 7.60 -6.87 8.74
N ILE A 29 7.78 -5.68 8.15
CA ILE A 29 6.88 -5.15 7.14
C ILE A 29 7.56 -5.29 5.80
N ARG A 30 6.82 -5.82 4.84
CA ARG A 30 7.22 -5.85 3.44
C ARG A 30 6.28 -4.96 2.63
N PHE A 31 6.85 -4.04 1.87
CA PHE A 31 6.12 -3.26 0.89
C PHE A 31 6.74 -3.50 -0.48
N VAL A 32 5.88 -3.78 -1.45
CA VAL A 32 6.26 -3.94 -2.86
C VAL A 32 5.41 -2.97 -3.67
N LEU A 33 6.09 -2.05 -4.33
CA LEU A 33 5.51 -1.08 -5.24
C LEU A 33 5.66 -1.59 -6.67
N VAL A 34 4.53 -1.72 -7.34
CA VAL A 34 4.44 -2.21 -8.71
C VAL A 34 3.73 -1.14 -9.54
N ILE A 35 4.35 -0.72 -10.64
CA ILE A 35 3.62 -0.03 -11.70
C ILE A 35 3.15 -1.07 -12.68
N GLU A 36 1.90 -0.95 -13.08
CA GLU A 36 1.27 -1.84 -14.04
C GLU A 36 0.59 -1.01 -15.12
N SER A 37 0.73 -1.45 -16.37
CA SER A 37 -0.13 -1.00 -17.46
C SER A 37 -0.91 -2.20 -17.98
N GLU A 38 -2.22 -2.08 -17.94
CA GLU A 38 -3.11 -3.05 -18.54
C GLU A 38 -3.35 -2.65 -19.99
N THR A 39 -3.03 -3.54 -20.93
CA THR A 39 -3.48 -3.41 -22.31
C THR A 39 -4.51 -4.49 -22.58
N LYS A 40 -5.78 -4.09 -22.70
CA LYS A 40 -6.85 -5.01 -23.10
C LYS A 40 -6.70 -5.31 -24.59
N ARG A 41 -6.50 -6.57 -24.94
CA ARG A 41 -6.67 -7.08 -26.31
C ARG A 41 -7.94 -7.91 -26.37
N SER A 42 -8.52 -8.04 -27.56
CA SER A 42 -9.78 -8.75 -27.80
C SER A 42 -9.79 -10.22 -27.34
N THR A 43 -8.61 -10.83 -27.11
CA THR A 43 -8.46 -12.22 -26.71
C THR A 43 -7.77 -12.42 -25.35
N GLY A 44 -7.52 -11.34 -24.59
CA GLY A 44 -6.89 -11.43 -23.27
C GLY A 44 -6.32 -10.11 -22.75
N PHE A 45 -5.86 -10.12 -21.50
CA PHE A 45 -5.16 -9.00 -20.86
C PHE A 45 -3.67 -9.32 -20.73
N THR A 46 -2.82 -8.43 -21.22
CA THR A 46 -1.36 -8.49 -21.00
C THR A 46 -0.97 -7.48 -19.94
N PHE A 47 -0.51 -7.99 -18.80
CA PHE A 47 0.04 -7.19 -17.71
C PHE A 47 1.51 -6.90 -17.98
N SER A 48 1.84 -5.64 -18.28
CA SER A 48 3.22 -5.17 -18.23
C SER A 48 3.45 -4.49 -16.89
N ASN A 49 4.11 -5.21 -15.98
CA ASN A 49 4.41 -4.73 -14.65
C ASN A 49 5.91 -4.56 -14.43
N ASN A 50 6.27 -3.49 -13.73
CA ASN A 50 7.63 -3.25 -13.27
C ASN A 50 7.58 -3.04 -11.75
N ILE A 51 8.42 -3.78 -11.03
CA ILE A 51 8.67 -3.52 -9.62
C ILE A 51 9.60 -2.31 -9.54
N ILE A 52 9.12 -1.23 -8.94
CA ILE A 52 9.89 0.01 -8.80
C ILE A 52 10.67 -0.03 -7.50
N TYR A 53 10.02 -0.50 -6.44
CA TYR A 53 10.55 -0.41 -5.09
C TYR A 53 10.08 -1.58 -4.25
N THR A 54 11.02 -2.20 -3.57
CA THR A 54 10.75 -3.17 -2.51
C THR A 54 11.44 -2.69 -1.26
N SER A 55 10.73 -2.70 -0.14
CA SER A 55 11.40 -2.48 1.14
C SER A 55 10.85 -3.35 2.25
N PHE A 56 11.75 -3.59 3.19
CA PHE A 56 11.65 -4.55 4.25
C PHE A 56 12.10 -3.84 5.52
N ILE A 57 11.14 -3.33 6.29
CA ILE A 57 11.47 -2.61 7.51
C ILE A 57 11.14 -3.49 8.70
N LYS A 58 12.14 -3.70 9.55
CA LYS A 58 12.00 -4.41 10.81
C LYS A 58 11.64 -3.42 11.91
N TYR A 59 10.52 -3.66 12.58
CA TYR A 59 10.08 -2.87 13.74
C TYR A 59 10.23 -3.68 15.02
N LYS A 60 10.74 -3.04 16.07
CA LYS A 60 10.63 -3.57 17.43
C LYS A 60 9.15 -3.63 17.77
N LYS A 61 8.68 -4.73 18.34
CA LYS A 61 7.26 -4.89 18.68
C LYS A 61 6.90 -3.93 19.81
N VAL A 62 6.27 -2.81 19.45
CA VAL A 62 5.81 -1.80 20.40
C VAL A 62 4.47 -2.21 21.01
N THR A 63 3.63 -2.93 20.26
CA THR A 63 2.28 -3.33 20.69
C THR A 63 2.14 -4.86 20.78
N ARG A 64 1.57 -5.34 21.89
CA ARG A 64 1.22 -6.78 22.06
C ARG A 64 0.02 -7.18 21.21
N ALA A 65 -0.78 -6.20 20.79
CA ALA A 65 -1.97 -6.37 19.97
C ALA A 65 -1.63 -6.55 18.47
N VAL A 66 -2.10 -7.66 17.91
CA VAL A 66 -1.97 -8.01 16.50
C VAL A 66 -2.66 -6.96 15.60
N LEU A 67 -3.85 -6.51 15.95
CA LEU A 67 -4.58 -5.49 15.18
C LEU A 67 -3.89 -4.11 15.18
N ALA A 68 -3.33 -3.68 16.32
CA ALA A 68 -2.65 -2.40 16.42
C ALA A 68 -1.39 -2.35 15.55
N SER A 69 -0.65 -3.46 15.47
CA SER A 69 0.49 -3.56 14.57
C SER A 69 0.08 -3.60 13.10
N GLU A 70 -1.02 -4.27 12.74
CA GLU A 70 -1.60 -4.19 11.38
C GLU A 70 -1.93 -2.76 10.97
N LEU A 71 -2.60 -2.00 11.84
CA LEU A 71 -2.94 -0.60 11.58
C LEU A 71 -1.70 0.25 11.33
N TYR A 72 -0.69 0.15 12.20
CA TYR A 72 0.53 0.94 12.09
C TYR A 72 1.26 0.70 10.76
N ILE A 73 1.27 -0.56 10.32
CA ILE A 73 1.90 -1.00 9.08
C ILE A 73 1.21 -0.41 7.87
N ILE A 74 -0.12 -0.51 7.83
CA ILE A 74 -0.90 -0.03 6.69
C ILE A 74 -0.83 1.50 6.61
N ILE A 75 -0.92 2.21 7.74
CA ILE A 75 -0.73 3.68 7.76
C ILE A 75 0.63 4.06 7.18
N THR A 76 1.69 3.35 7.57
CA THR A 76 3.04 3.60 7.05
C THR A 76 3.10 3.36 5.54
N GLY A 77 2.56 2.25 5.06
CA GLY A 77 2.55 1.93 3.63
C GLY A 77 1.69 2.90 2.80
N VAL A 78 0.53 3.32 3.33
CA VAL A 78 -0.34 4.33 2.70
C VAL A 78 0.33 5.70 2.63
N ASN A 79 1.05 6.13 3.67
CA ASN A 79 1.79 7.40 3.62
C ASN A 79 2.87 7.42 2.54
N ILE A 80 3.66 6.34 2.44
CA ILE A 80 4.66 6.18 1.38
C ILE A 80 3.98 6.22 0.02
N LEU A 81 2.86 5.51 -0.12
CA LEU A 81 2.10 5.48 -1.36
C LEU A 81 1.53 6.84 -1.76
N ILE A 82 0.95 7.60 -0.82
CA ILE A 82 0.44 8.95 -1.09
C ILE A 82 1.58 9.85 -1.57
N SER A 83 2.75 9.81 -0.90
CA SER A 83 3.92 10.58 -1.31
C SER A 83 4.40 10.23 -2.73
N LEU A 84 4.38 8.94 -3.07
CA LEU A 84 4.83 8.47 -4.38
C LEU A 84 3.79 8.76 -5.47
N ALA A 85 2.51 8.60 -5.16
CA ALA A 85 1.42 8.93 -6.07
C ALA A 85 1.33 10.43 -6.35
N THR A 86 1.53 11.29 -5.34
CA THR A 86 1.52 12.75 -5.55
C THR A 86 2.72 13.20 -6.37
N THR A 87 3.92 12.69 -6.08
CA THR A 87 5.13 13.00 -6.89
C THR A 87 4.98 12.51 -8.32
N ALA A 88 4.51 11.28 -8.53
CA ALA A 88 4.24 10.76 -9.86
C ALA A 88 3.17 11.57 -10.61
N ASN A 89 2.08 11.96 -9.94
CA ASN A 89 1.03 12.79 -10.53
C ASN A 89 1.52 14.19 -10.93
N ILE A 90 2.42 14.80 -10.14
CA ILE A 90 3.03 16.09 -10.50
C ILE A 90 3.85 15.94 -11.80
N ILE A 91 4.59 14.84 -11.93
CA ILE A 91 5.40 14.54 -13.12
C ILE A 91 4.49 14.26 -14.32
N THR A 92 3.48 13.39 -14.18
CA THR A 92 2.56 13.07 -15.28
C THR A 92 1.77 14.29 -15.74
N ASN A 93 1.31 15.15 -14.82
CA ASN A 93 0.65 16.40 -15.15
C ASN A 93 1.56 17.32 -15.98
N LYS A 94 2.85 17.45 -15.62
CA LYS A 94 3.81 18.25 -16.40
C LYS A 94 4.08 17.67 -17.79
N LEU A 95 3.93 16.36 -17.95
CA LEU A 95 4.12 15.66 -19.22
C LEU A 95 2.83 15.53 -20.06
N GLY A 96 1.69 16.04 -19.57
CA GLY A 96 0.41 15.95 -20.26
C GLY A 96 -0.28 14.59 -20.18
N PHE A 97 0.15 13.71 -19.27
CA PHE A 97 -0.43 12.40 -19.05
C PHE A 97 -1.56 12.43 -18.01
N PRO A 98 -2.51 11.48 -18.06
CA PRO A 98 -3.59 11.42 -17.08
C PRO A 98 -3.08 11.14 -15.67
N ARG A 99 -3.91 11.48 -14.68
CA ARG A 99 -3.65 11.19 -13.28
C ARG A 99 -3.56 9.67 -13.07
N LEU A 100 -2.50 9.23 -12.42
CA LEU A 100 -2.29 7.81 -12.13
C LEU A 100 -3.25 7.35 -11.04
N LEU A 101 -3.91 6.22 -11.31
CA LEU A 101 -4.77 5.57 -10.33
C LEU A 101 -3.89 4.77 -9.37
N THR A 102 -4.24 4.82 -8.09
CA THR A 102 -3.46 4.20 -7.02
C THR A 102 -4.30 3.17 -6.28
N VAL A 103 -3.80 1.94 -6.18
CA VAL A 103 -4.47 0.81 -5.53
C VAL A 103 -3.61 0.28 -4.39
N VAL A 104 -4.22 0.16 -3.21
CA VAL A 104 -3.61 -0.48 -2.04
C VAL A 104 -4.08 -1.93 -1.97
N CYS A 105 -3.13 -2.86 -1.96
CA CYS A 105 -3.38 -4.29 -1.79
C CYS A 105 -2.85 -4.74 -0.43
N THR A 106 -3.71 -5.36 0.38
CA THR A 106 -3.34 -5.95 1.67
C THR A 106 -4.03 -7.29 1.85
N ASP A 107 -3.36 -8.21 2.53
CA ASP A 107 -3.89 -9.52 2.93
C ASP A 107 -4.64 -9.48 4.28
N SER A 108 -4.68 -8.32 4.95
CA SER A 108 -5.40 -8.17 6.22
C SER A 108 -6.91 -7.98 5.99
N PHE A 109 -7.64 -9.10 6.02
CA PHE A 109 -9.11 -9.09 6.00
C PHE A 109 -9.72 -8.34 7.20
N SER A 110 -9.09 -8.46 8.38
CA SER A 110 -9.45 -7.71 9.59
C SER A 110 -9.45 -6.21 9.31
N PHE A 111 -8.37 -5.68 8.71
CA PHE A 111 -8.28 -4.26 8.39
C PHE A 111 -9.35 -3.81 7.38
N TYR A 112 -9.55 -4.57 6.30
CA TYR A 112 -10.61 -4.28 5.33
C TYR A 112 -11.98 -4.19 6.03
N LYS A 113 -12.29 -5.14 6.90
CA LYS A 113 -13.53 -5.14 7.67
C LYS A 113 -13.65 -3.91 8.59
N TYR A 114 -12.57 -3.49 9.25
CA TYR A 114 -12.58 -2.31 10.12
C TYR A 114 -12.75 -0.98 9.38
N ILE A 115 -12.09 -0.79 8.23
CA ILE A 115 -12.17 0.45 7.46
C ILE A 115 -13.48 0.54 6.68
N ILE A 116 -13.80 -0.50 5.92
CA ILE A 116 -14.88 -0.50 4.93
C ILE A 116 -16.21 -0.95 5.55
N LYS A 117 -16.22 -2.02 6.36
CA LYS A 117 -17.46 -2.70 6.76
C LYS A 117 -18.03 -2.22 8.10
N LEU A 118 -17.21 -1.73 9.03
CA LEU A 118 -17.68 -1.30 10.35
C LEU A 118 -18.17 0.16 10.33
N GLY A 119 -19.44 0.36 10.68
CA GLY A 119 -20.06 1.67 10.93
C GLY A 119 -19.78 2.24 12.33
N ILE A 120 -18.95 1.59 13.13
CA ILE A 120 -18.73 1.95 14.53
C ILE A 120 -17.74 3.13 14.61
N ILE A 121 -18.27 4.32 14.94
CA ILE A 121 -17.53 5.59 14.99
C ILE A 121 -16.36 5.54 15.98
N LYS A 122 -16.47 4.80 17.09
CA LYS A 122 -15.44 4.73 18.14
C LYS A 122 -14.13 4.09 17.67
N GLU A 123 -14.21 2.96 16.96
CA GLU A 123 -13.02 2.26 16.45
C GLU A 123 -12.35 3.05 15.34
N LYS A 124 -13.15 3.65 14.44
CA LYS A 124 -12.64 4.60 13.43
C LYS A 124 -11.96 5.82 14.07
N ARG A 125 -12.55 6.38 15.13
CA ARG A 125 -11.95 7.49 15.89
C ARG A 125 -10.64 7.07 16.58
N LEU A 126 -10.56 5.85 17.11
CA LEU A 126 -9.33 5.32 17.69
C LEU A 126 -8.24 5.15 16.64
N ILE A 127 -8.58 4.65 15.45
CA ILE A 127 -7.66 4.58 14.30
C ILE A 127 -7.17 5.99 13.93
N ILE A 128 -8.07 6.97 13.80
CA ILE A 128 -7.72 8.36 13.51
C ILE A 128 -6.81 8.95 14.59
N ASN A 129 -7.13 8.73 15.87
CA ASN A 129 -6.29 9.21 16.98
C ASN A 129 -4.89 8.59 16.94
N ILE A 130 -4.77 7.30 16.63
CA ILE A 130 -3.47 6.63 16.44
C ILE A 130 -2.72 7.21 15.24
N ILE A 131 -3.41 7.56 14.16
CA ILE A 131 -2.81 8.24 13.00
C ILE A 131 -2.30 9.63 13.40
N ILE A 132 -3.06 10.40 14.18
CA ILE A 132 -2.74 11.78 14.57
C ILE A 132 -1.61 11.86 15.60
N ILE A 133 -1.52 10.91 16.53
CA ILE A 133 -0.47 10.90 17.58
C ILE A 133 0.93 10.60 17.02
N ARG A 134 1.01 10.10 15.79
CA ARG A 134 2.27 9.81 15.10
C ARG A 134 2.93 11.08 14.59
#